data_AF-A0A7W5XFE7-F1
#
_entry.id   AF-A0A7W5XFE7-F1
#
_cell.length_a   1.000
_cell.length_b   1.000
_cell.length_c   1.000
_cell.angle_alpha   90.00
_cell.angle_beta   90.00
_cell.angle_gamma   90.00
#
_symmetry.space_group_name_H-M   'P 1'
#
loop_
_entity.id
_entity.type
_entity.pdbx_description
1 polymer ?
#
loop_
_entity_poly.entity_id
_entity_poly.type
_entity_poly.pdbx_seq_one_letter_code
_entity_poly.pdbx_strand_id
1 'polypeptide(L)'
;MFTSVDQCVQSGMDRQVCQAGYQDAMRAHLATAPRFNGMAACEAEYGAGHCSEQPANSVPNNTGGSGSFFMPFLTGYMLSSALNNISDYSDYRRRQEEMGYYYGSTPIYRNRSGQTVTTTVRSGGAGNDSLTAPSRQSVKPVNVNTRTVARQGFGGRSSFSFGG
;
A
#
# COMPACT_ATOMS: atom_id res chain seq x y z
N MET A 1 2.37 8.96 -1.06
CA MET A 1 1.30 8.13 -1.64
C MET A 1 0.63 8.94 -2.73
N PHE A 2 0.18 8.26 -3.77
CA PHE A 2 -0.51 8.87 -4.90
C PHE A 2 -1.90 8.26 -5.01
N THR A 3 -2.90 9.10 -5.18
CA THR A 3 -4.31 8.70 -5.35
C THR A 3 -4.66 8.47 -6.81
N SER A 4 -3.87 9.06 -7.72
CA SER A 4 -4.05 8.95 -9.17
C SER A 4 -2.72 9.12 -9.90
N VAL A 5 -2.71 8.72 -11.18
CA VAL A 5 -1.57 8.92 -12.09
C VAL A 5 -1.24 10.41 -12.22
N ASP A 6 -2.24 11.28 -12.35
CA ASP A 6 -2.02 12.73 -12.48
C ASP A 6 -1.36 13.33 -11.23
N GLN A 7 -1.75 12.89 -10.02
CA GLN A 7 -1.12 13.35 -8.80
C GLN A 7 0.37 12.92 -8.73
N CYS A 8 0.65 11.72 -9.24
CA CYS A 8 2.02 11.22 -9.35
C CYS A 8 2.85 12.04 -10.37
N VAL A 9 2.28 12.37 -11.53
CA VAL A 9 2.95 13.22 -12.54
C VAL A 9 3.18 14.62 -12.00
N GLN A 10 2.21 15.21 -11.30
CA GLN A 10 2.33 16.52 -10.66
C GLN A 10 3.43 16.56 -9.58
N SER A 11 3.80 15.41 -9.02
CA SER A 11 4.90 15.31 -8.06
C SER A 11 6.29 15.32 -8.70
N GLY A 12 6.37 15.33 -10.04
CA GLY A 12 7.61 15.35 -10.80
C GLY A 12 8.12 13.98 -11.24
N MET A 13 7.33 12.91 -11.07
CA MET A 13 7.66 11.59 -11.62
C MET A 13 7.23 11.45 -13.07
N ASP A 14 7.95 10.60 -13.80
CA ASP A 14 7.62 10.27 -15.17
C ASP A 14 6.23 9.63 -15.30
N ARG A 15 5.48 10.01 -16.35
CA ARG A 15 4.12 9.53 -16.58
C ARG A 15 4.07 8.02 -16.77
N GLN A 16 5.05 7.41 -17.43
CA GLN A 16 5.09 5.97 -17.66
C GLN A 16 5.27 5.23 -16.34
N VAL A 17 6.15 5.73 -15.46
CA VAL A 17 6.37 5.20 -14.12
C VAL A 17 5.09 5.29 -13.28
N CYS A 18 4.41 6.43 -13.32
CA CYS A 18 3.14 6.63 -12.62
C CYS A 18 2.03 5.68 -13.13
N GLN A 19 1.92 5.49 -14.44
CA GLN A 19 0.95 4.57 -15.05
C GLN A 19 1.26 3.10 -14.71
N ALA A 20 2.53 2.70 -14.80
CA ALA A 20 2.96 1.35 -14.48
C ALA A 20 2.72 1.03 -12.99
N GLY A 21 3.08 1.96 -12.10
CA GLY A 21 2.81 1.86 -10.68
C GLY A 21 1.32 1.81 -10.35
N TYR A 22 0.49 2.58 -11.04
CA TYR A 22 -0.96 2.51 -10.82
C TYR A 22 -1.55 1.15 -11.24
N GLN A 23 -1.13 0.62 -12.39
CA GLN A 23 -1.58 -0.69 -12.88
C GLN A 23 -1.13 -1.82 -11.96
N ASP A 24 0.13 -1.79 -11.50
CA ASP A 24 0.65 -2.78 -10.57
C ASP A 24 -0.08 -2.71 -9.23
N ALA A 25 -0.40 -1.51 -8.74
CA ALA A 25 -1.14 -1.34 -7.50
C ALA A 25 -2.57 -1.85 -7.62
N MET A 26 -3.24 -1.65 -8.75
CA MET A 26 -4.56 -2.25 -9.01
C MET A 26 -4.47 -3.78 -9.07
N ARG A 27 -3.44 -4.34 -9.70
CA ARG A 27 -3.27 -5.79 -9.78
C ARG A 27 -2.96 -6.39 -8.40
N ALA A 28 -2.10 -5.72 -7.63
CA ALA A 28 -1.81 -6.05 -6.24
C ALA A 28 -3.06 -5.96 -5.37
N HIS A 29 -3.85 -4.91 -5.56
CA HIS A 29 -5.12 -4.72 -4.86
C HIS A 29 -6.05 -5.91 -5.10
N LEU A 30 -6.28 -6.31 -6.35
CA LEU A 30 -7.14 -7.46 -6.64
C LEU A 30 -6.60 -8.75 -6.03
N ALA A 31 -5.30 -9.01 -6.13
CA ALA A 31 -4.70 -10.23 -5.61
C ALA A 31 -4.61 -10.27 -4.07
N THR A 32 -4.48 -9.12 -3.41
CA THR A 32 -4.03 -9.02 -2.01
C THR A 32 -4.97 -8.22 -1.13
N ALA A 33 -6.09 -7.72 -1.64
CA ALA A 33 -7.07 -7.04 -0.80
C ALA A 33 -7.67 -8.01 0.22
N PRO A 34 -7.94 -7.55 1.45
CA PRO A 34 -8.67 -8.34 2.44
C PRO A 34 -10.08 -8.62 1.93
N ARG A 35 -10.47 -9.89 2.00
CA ARG A 35 -11.79 -10.36 1.58
C ARG A 35 -12.71 -10.43 2.78
N PHE A 36 -13.88 -9.83 2.67
CA PHE A 36 -14.94 -9.84 3.68
C PHE A 36 -16.16 -10.57 3.15
N ASN A 37 -16.81 -11.36 4.01
CA ASN A 37 -18.04 -12.07 3.67
C ASN A 37 -19.30 -11.19 3.76
N GLY A 38 -19.16 -9.90 4.09
CA GLY A 38 -20.27 -8.97 4.22
C GLY A 38 -19.84 -7.52 4.26
N MET A 39 -20.69 -6.64 3.73
CA MET A 39 -20.44 -5.20 3.68
C MET A 39 -20.22 -4.61 5.07
N ALA A 40 -21.07 -4.96 6.05
CA ALA A 40 -20.95 -4.49 7.43
C ALA A 40 -19.61 -4.85 8.09
N ALA A 41 -19.03 -6.01 7.77
CA ALA A 41 -17.73 -6.41 8.31
C ALA A 41 -16.59 -5.58 7.71
N CYS A 42 -16.67 -5.27 6.42
CA CYS A 42 -15.71 -4.40 5.77
C CYS A 42 -15.83 -2.96 6.27
N GLU A 43 -17.06 -2.43 6.38
CA GLU A 43 -17.33 -1.07 6.86
C GLU A 43 -16.98 -0.88 8.33
N ALA A 44 -17.06 -1.93 9.14
CA ALA A 44 -16.60 -1.89 10.53
C ALA A 44 -15.10 -1.57 10.64
N GLU A 45 -14.28 -2.10 9.72
CA GLU A 45 -12.83 -1.90 9.70
C GLU A 45 -12.40 -0.67 8.89
N TYR A 46 -13.00 -0.45 7.72
CA TYR A 46 -12.60 0.58 6.74
C TYR A 46 -13.50 1.83 6.73
N GLY A 47 -14.69 1.74 7.32
CA GLY A 47 -15.66 2.83 7.34
C GLY A 47 -16.77 2.66 6.30
N ALA A 48 -17.90 3.32 6.56
CA ALA A 48 -19.07 3.29 5.68
C ALA A 48 -18.74 3.85 4.29
N GLY A 49 -19.16 3.15 3.24
CA GLY A 49 -18.91 3.55 1.85
C GLY A 49 -17.46 3.36 1.36
N HIS A 50 -16.58 2.78 2.17
CA HIS A 50 -15.18 2.47 1.80
C HIS A 50 -14.99 1.01 1.35
N CYS A 51 -16.07 0.32 1.02
CA CYS A 51 -16.07 -1.08 0.62
C CYS A 51 -16.84 -1.27 -0.68
N SER A 52 -16.33 -2.15 -1.55
CA SER A 52 -16.97 -2.55 -2.80
C SER A 52 -17.21 -4.05 -2.81
N GLU A 53 -18.37 -4.45 -3.34
CA GLU A 53 -18.65 -5.84 -3.64
C GLU A 53 -17.92 -6.24 -4.92
N GLN A 54 -17.24 -7.38 -4.88
CA GLN A 54 -16.48 -7.90 -6.01
C GLN A 54 -16.78 -9.38 -6.19
N PRO A 55 -17.08 -9.83 -7.42
CA PRO A 55 -17.45 -11.22 -7.65
C PRO A 55 -16.24 -12.15 -7.45
N ALA A 56 -16.46 -13.34 -6.88
CA ALA A 56 -15.41 -14.36 -6.65
C ALA A 56 -14.52 -14.62 -7.88
N ASN A 57 -15.10 -14.51 -9.08
CA ASN A 57 -14.44 -14.79 -10.35
C ASN A 57 -13.47 -13.68 -10.83
N SER A 58 -13.56 -12.46 -10.30
CA SER A 58 -12.76 -11.32 -10.79
C SER A 58 -11.40 -11.21 -10.10
N VAL A 59 -11.06 -12.17 -9.22
CA VAL A 59 -9.82 -12.15 -8.45
C VAL A 59 -9.03 -13.46 -8.65
N PRO A 60 -7.72 -13.37 -8.95
CA PRO A 60 -6.86 -14.54 -9.09
C PRO A 60 -6.75 -15.33 -7.77
N ASN A 61 -6.53 -16.64 -7.86
CA ASN A 61 -6.48 -17.57 -6.72
C ASN A 61 -7.78 -17.65 -5.89
N ASN A 62 -8.95 -17.53 -6.52
CA ASN A 62 -10.21 -17.93 -5.89
C ASN A 62 -10.47 -19.41 -6.16
N THR A 63 -9.88 -20.28 -5.33
CA THR A 63 -10.13 -21.73 -5.35
C THR A 63 -11.50 -22.05 -4.76
N GLY A 64 -12.56 -21.79 -5.54
CA GLY A 64 -13.85 -22.48 -5.36
C GLY A 64 -14.97 -21.76 -4.60
N GLY A 65 -14.92 -20.44 -4.42
CA GLY A 65 -16.05 -19.70 -3.83
C GLY A 65 -17.13 -19.34 -4.86
N SER A 66 -18.33 -19.92 -4.77
CA SER A 66 -19.52 -19.34 -5.40
C SER A 66 -20.05 -18.21 -4.51
N GLY A 67 -19.85 -16.96 -4.91
CA GLY A 67 -20.30 -15.80 -4.15
C GLY A 67 -19.63 -14.49 -4.56
N SER A 68 -20.08 -13.40 -3.95
CA SER A 68 -19.39 -12.11 -3.97
C SER A 68 -18.69 -11.90 -2.63
N PHE A 69 -17.57 -11.17 -2.65
CA PHE A 69 -16.84 -10.77 -1.46
C PHE A 69 -16.72 -9.25 -1.44
N PHE A 70 -16.64 -8.70 -0.24
CA PHE A 70 -16.46 -7.26 -0.05
C PHE A 70 -14.99 -6.99 0.16
N MET A 71 -14.47 -5.97 -0.52
CA MET A 71 -13.09 -5.54 -0.40
C MET A 71 -13.03 -4.03 -0.24
N PRO A 72 -12.06 -3.50 0.53
CA PRO A 72 -11.93 -2.08 0.75
C PRO A 72 -11.50 -1.35 -0.53
N PHE A 73 -11.97 -0.12 -0.73
CA PHE A 73 -11.54 0.69 -1.87
C PHE A 73 -10.04 1.00 -1.79
N LEU A 74 -9.36 0.85 -2.93
CA LEU A 74 -8.01 1.35 -3.11
C LEU A 74 -8.03 2.88 -2.98
N THR A 75 -7.46 3.40 -1.91
CA THR A 75 -7.40 4.85 -1.67
C THR A 75 -6.19 5.50 -2.33
N GLY A 76 -5.19 4.70 -2.69
CA GLY A 76 -4.04 5.13 -3.44
C GLY A 76 -3.00 4.04 -3.54
N TYR A 77 -1.83 4.41 -4.05
CA TYR A 77 -0.68 3.54 -4.17
C TYR A 77 0.57 4.25 -3.70
N MET A 78 1.56 3.46 -3.27
CA MET A 78 2.89 3.96 -2.99
C MET A 78 3.85 3.47 -4.06
N LEU A 79 4.66 4.41 -4.52
CA LEU A 79 5.81 4.17 -5.35
C LEU A 79 7.06 4.59 -4.58
N SER A 80 8.15 3.86 -4.77
CA SER A 80 9.42 4.25 -4.18
C SER A 80 9.90 5.55 -4.83
N SER A 81 10.24 6.55 -4.01
CA SER A 81 10.77 7.84 -4.48
C SER A 81 12.14 7.74 -5.13
N ALA A 82 12.78 6.58 -5.07
CA ALA A 82 14.04 6.30 -5.77
C ALA A 82 13.83 6.01 -7.27
N LEU A 83 12.60 5.80 -7.71
CA LEU A 83 12.27 5.41 -9.09
C LEU A 83 11.91 6.68 -9.88
N ASN A 84 12.87 7.19 -10.64
CA ASN A 84 12.67 8.39 -11.46
C ASN A 84 12.34 8.03 -12.92
N ASN A 85 12.77 6.86 -13.39
CA ASN A 85 12.63 6.42 -14.78
C ASN A 85 11.94 5.05 -14.87
N ILE A 86 11.38 4.77 -16.05
CA ILE A 86 10.71 3.49 -16.33
C ILE A 86 11.68 2.30 -16.27
N SER A 87 12.94 2.50 -16.64
CA SER A 87 13.99 1.47 -16.54
C SER A 87 14.25 1.09 -15.08
N ASP A 88 14.45 2.08 -14.20
CA ASP A 88 14.63 1.85 -12.76
C ASP A 88 13.42 1.14 -12.15
N TYR A 89 12.22 1.52 -12.58
CA TYR A 89 10.97 0.89 -12.15
C TYR A 89 10.91 -0.59 -12.56
N SER A 90 11.30 -0.91 -13.79
CA SER A 90 11.34 -2.30 -14.28
C SER A 90 12.35 -3.17 -13.52
N ASP A 91 13.53 -2.64 -13.22
CA ASP A 91 14.54 -3.33 -12.42
C ASP A 91 14.12 -3.48 -10.96
N TYR A 92 13.44 -2.48 -10.42
CA TYR A 92 12.84 -2.55 -9.08
C TYR A 92 11.78 -3.65 -8.99
N ARG A 93 10.88 -3.70 -9.98
CA ARG A 93 9.86 -4.74 -10.09
C ARG A 93 10.50 -6.12 -10.17
N ARG A 94 11.53 -6.30 -11.00
CA ARG A 94 12.22 -7.59 -11.13
C ARG A 94 12.86 -8.03 -9.82
N ARG A 95 13.47 -7.10 -9.07
CA ARG A 95 14.03 -7.38 -7.74
C ARG A 95 12.95 -7.70 -6.71
N GLN A 96 11.81 -7.02 -6.76
CA GLN A 96 10.65 -7.37 -5.94
C GLN A 96 10.20 -8.80 -6.21
N GLU A 97 10.08 -9.19 -7.49
CA GLU A 97 9.71 -10.55 -7.91
C GLU A 97 10.69 -11.59 -7.37
N GLU A 98 12.00 -11.30 -7.43
CA GLU A 98 13.07 -12.14 -6.85
C GLU A 98 12.96 -12.27 -5.32
N MET A 99 12.50 -11.23 -4.63
CA MET A 99 12.25 -11.22 -3.19
C MET A 99 10.89 -11.83 -2.80
N GLY A 100 10.13 -12.38 -3.76
CA GLY A 100 8.81 -12.94 -3.50
C GLY A 100 7.73 -11.86 -3.35
N TYR A 101 7.82 -10.76 -4.08
CA TYR A 101 6.74 -9.78 -4.18
C TYR A 101 6.41 -9.55 -5.66
N TYR A 102 5.14 -9.68 -6.04
CA TYR A 102 4.76 -9.67 -7.46
C TYR A 102 4.55 -8.28 -8.08
N TYR A 103 4.71 -7.20 -7.30
CA TYR A 103 4.29 -5.85 -7.72
C TYR A 103 5.31 -4.77 -7.36
N GLY A 104 5.62 -3.87 -8.30
CA GLY A 104 6.54 -2.74 -8.11
C GLY A 104 5.94 -1.57 -7.31
N SER A 105 4.67 -1.68 -6.91
CA SER A 105 3.93 -0.65 -6.20
C SER A 105 3.01 -1.27 -5.16
N THR A 106 2.86 -0.62 -4.01
CA THR A 106 2.04 -1.15 -2.93
C THR A 106 0.67 -0.44 -2.87
N PRO A 107 -0.45 -1.21 -2.82
CA PRO A 107 -1.78 -0.63 -2.65
C PRO A 107 -1.95 -0.09 -1.23
N ILE A 108 -2.59 1.07 -1.12
CA ILE A 108 -2.86 1.76 0.14
C ILE A 108 -4.37 1.88 0.35
N TYR A 109 -4.79 1.51 1.55
CA TYR A 109 -6.16 1.61 2.02
C TYR A 109 -6.22 2.58 3.20
N ARG A 110 -7.43 2.99 3.54
CA ARG A 110 -7.67 3.86 4.69
C ARG A 110 -8.67 3.20 5.61
N ASN A 111 -8.29 2.99 6.86
CA ASN A 111 -9.19 2.40 7.84
C ASN A 111 -10.22 3.44 8.33
N ARG A 112 -11.17 2.98 9.14
CA ARG A 112 -12.21 3.84 9.73
C ARG A 112 -11.66 4.98 10.59
N SER A 113 -10.50 4.78 11.23
CA SER A 113 -9.84 5.84 12.02
C SER A 113 -9.03 6.83 11.16
N GLY A 114 -9.07 6.69 9.84
CA GLY A 114 -8.40 7.57 8.89
C GLY A 114 -6.92 7.26 8.67
N GLN A 115 -6.40 6.18 9.28
CA GLN A 115 -5.02 5.74 9.15
C GLN A 115 -4.82 5.00 7.82
N THR A 116 -3.66 5.25 7.19
CA THR A 116 -3.25 4.56 5.98
C THR A 116 -2.68 3.18 6.30
N VAL A 117 -3.24 2.15 5.70
CA VAL A 117 -2.85 0.76 5.91
C VAL A 117 -2.53 0.11 4.57
N THR A 118 -1.66 -0.90 4.58
CA THR A 118 -1.29 -1.64 3.36
C THR A 118 -1.32 -3.13 3.65
N THR A 119 -1.57 -3.90 2.61
CA THR A 119 -1.54 -5.36 2.67
C THR A 119 -0.08 -5.80 2.53
N THR A 120 0.50 -6.30 3.62
CA THR A 120 1.85 -6.87 3.55
C THR A 120 1.74 -8.34 3.16
N VAL A 121 1.42 -8.59 1.89
CA VAL A 121 1.70 -9.91 1.32
C VAL A 121 3.19 -10.00 1.03
N ARG A 122 3.91 -10.65 1.93
CA ARG A 122 5.11 -11.39 1.51
C ARG A 122 4.57 -12.61 0.76
N SER A 123 5.01 -12.86 -0.48
CA SER A 123 4.96 -14.26 -0.94
C SER A 123 5.72 -15.04 0.13
N GLY A 124 5.06 -16.04 0.71
CA GLY A 124 5.68 -16.89 1.72
C GLY A 124 7.05 -17.32 1.19
N GLY A 125 8.08 -17.21 2.04
CA GLY A 125 9.40 -17.69 1.67
C GLY A 125 9.30 -19.11 1.12
N ALA A 126 10.03 -19.36 0.04
CA ALA A 126 10.36 -20.68 -0.49
C ALA A 126 9.20 -21.70 -0.46
N GLY A 127 8.30 -21.64 -1.45
CA GLY A 127 7.42 -22.75 -1.78
C GLY A 127 5.97 -22.36 -2.02
N ASN A 128 5.50 -22.62 -3.23
CA ASN A 128 4.14 -22.47 -3.76
C ASN A 128 3.78 -21.08 -4.29
N ASP A 129 3.65 -21.08 -5.62
CA ASP A 129 3.27 -20.04 -6.58
C ASP A 129 1.81 -19.59 -6.41
N SER A 130 1.45 -19.15 -5.22
CA SER A 130 0.09 -18.69 -4.91
C SER A 130 0.14 -17.50 -3.98
N LEU A 131 0.04 -16.31 -4.58
CA LEU A 131 -0.45 -15.11 -3.91
C LEU A 131 -1.80 -15.43 -3.28
N THR A 132 -1.79 -15.91 -2.04
CA THR A 132 -2.99 -16.14 -1.26
C THR A 132 -3.42 -14.79 -0.72
N ALA A 133 -4.68 -14.40 -0.94
CA ALA A 133 -5.20 -13.17 -0.40
C ALA A 133 -4.97 -13.15 1.13
N PRO A 134 -4.39 -12.08 1.69
CA PRO A 134 -4.12 -11.99 3.11
C PRO A 134 -5.42 -12.10 3.90
N SER A 135 -5.38 -12.86 5.00
CA SER A 135 -6.42 -12.81 6.02
C SER A 135 -6.60 -11.36 6.53
N ARG A 136 -7.79 -11.04 7.08
CA ARG A 136 -8.12 -9.76 7.74
C ARG A 136 -7.00 -9.25 8.68
N GLN A 137 -6.21 -10.16 9.24
CA GLN A 137 -5.12 -9.88 10.18
C GLN A 137 -3.78 -9.45 9.55
N SER A 138 -3.62 -9.46 8.22
CA SER A 138 -2.33 -9.14 7.55
C SER A 138 -2.34 -7.74 6.91
N VAL A 139 -3.05 -6.82 7.54
CA VAL A 139 -3.05 -5.40 7.19
C VAL A 139 -2.20 -4.69 8.22
N LYS A 140 -1.08 -4.09 7.79
CA LYS A 140 -0.18 -3.37 8.69
C LYS A 140 -0.33 -1.87 8.51
N PRO A 141 -0.26 -1.07 9.59
CA PRO A 141 -0.21 0.37 9.48
C PRO A 141 1.01 0.75 8.65
N VAL A 142 0.79 1.54 7.62
CA VAL A 142 1.89 2.11 6.84
C VAL A 142 2.49 3.17 7.72
N ASN A 143 3.75 2.99 8.12
CA ASN A 143 4.52 4.06 8.73
C ASN A 143 4.82 5.09 7.62
N VAL A 144 3.85 5.96 7.34
CA VAL A 144 4.14 7.23 6.68
C VAL A 144 5.01 7.96 7.67
N ASN A 145 6.32 7.99 7.41
CA ASN A 145 7.23 8.81 8.18
C ASN A 145 6.91 10.28 7.86
N THR A 146 5.78 10.78 8.37
CA THR A 146 5.51 12.20 8.47
C THR A 146 6.50 12.67 9.51
N ARG A 147 7.71 12.98 9.05
CA ARG A 147 8.69 13.71 9.82
C ARG A 147 8.03 15.05 10.11
N THR A 148 7.25 15.11 11.18
CA THR A 148 6.88 16.36 11.82
C THR A 148 8.22 16.94 12.24
N VAL A 149 8.76 17.81 11.39
CA VAL A 149 9.86 18.68 11.77
C VAL A 149 9.24 19.55 12.85
N ALA A 150 9.33 19.08 14.10
CA ALA A 150 9.12 19.91 15.26
C ALA A 150 10.21 20.97 15.19
N ARG A 151 9.89 22.07 14.51
CA ARG A 151 10.62 23.33 14.56
C ARG A 151 10.43 23.91 15.96
N GLN A 152 11.15 23.39 16.93
CA GLN A 152 11.24 23.93 18.29
C GLN A 152 12.59 23.48 18.84
N GLY A 153 13.60 24.30 19.09
CA GLY A 153 13.80 25.73 18.89
C GLY A 153 15.30 25.98 19.06
N PHE A 154 15.84 26.91 18.28
CA PHE A 154 17.13 27.52 18.56
C PHE A 154 17.02 28.28 19.88
N GLY A 155 17.68 27.79 20.92
CA GLY A 155 17.79 28.43 22.23
C GLY A 155 19.21 28.33 22.73
N GLY A 156 20.14 29.02 22.06
CA GLY A 156 21.47 29.22 22.61
C GLY A 156 21.39 30.10 23.86
N ARG A 157 21.98 29.65 24.97
CA ARG A 157 22.59 30.48 26.03
C ARG A 157 23.74 29.71 26.64
N SER A 158 24.94 30.18 26.31
CA SER A 158 26.21 29.93 26.99
C SER A 158 26.17 30.34 28.47
N SER A 159 26.77 29.55 29.36
CA SER A 159 27.72 30.04 30.38
C SER A 159 28.21 28.93 31.32
N PHE A 160 29.51 28.68 31.20
CA PHE A 160 30.50 28.22 32.18
C PHE A 160 30.28 28.77 33.61
N SER A 161 30.48 27.94 34.65
CA SER A 161 31.14 28.35 35.90
C SER A 161 31.64 27.15 36.70
N PHE A 162 32.93 27.23 37.08
CA PHE A 162 33.62 26.41 38.07
C PHE A 162 33.28 26.87 39.50
N GLY A 163 33.46 25.98 40.48
CA GLY A 163 33.92 26.33 41.84
C GLY A 163 32.85 26.38 42.93
N GLY A 164 33.04 25.57 43.98
CA GLY A 164 32.30 25.60 45.24
C GLY A 164 32.15 24.22 45.85
#